data_AF-A0A9E3NI46-F1
#
_entry.id   AF-A0A9E3NI46-F1
#
_cell.length_a   1.000
_cell.length_b   1.000
_cell.length_c   1.000
_cell.angle_alpha   90.00
_cell.angle_beta   90.00
_cell.angle_gamma   90.00
#
_symmetry.space_group_name_H-M   'P 1'
#
loop_
_entity.id
_entity.type
_entity.pdbx_description
1 polymer ?
#
loop_
_entity_poly.entity_id
_entity_poly.type
_entity_poly.pdbx_seq_one_letter_code
_entity_poly.pdbx_strand_id
1 'polypeptide(L)'
;MRFFVLLFFIILEIAAIGQNLAEEHYCFDTNYKTMKGYYHRGLYQKATEYVDSLKDNRFVDKHELYLIARIYSLNNEFDKVLIYLEKAVKKGITKKEIESMYDFDNFKKHHSYVIFNLN
;
A
#
# COMPACT_ATOMS: atom_id res chain seq x y z
N MET A 1 -22.22 40.55 13.15
CA MET A 1 -21.55 39.66 14.14
C MET A 1 -21.91 38.19 14.00
N ARG A 2 -23.20 37.77 14.02
CA ARG A 2 -23.59 36.34 13.93
C ARG A 2 -23.02 35.59 12.71
N PHE A 3 -22.98 36.23 11.54
CA PHE A 3 -22.45 35.63 10.31
C PHE A 3 -20.94 35.34 10.38
N PHE A 4 -20.15 36.25 10.97
CA PHE A 4 -18.70 36.08 11.13
C PHE A 4 -18.35 34.94 12.08
N VAL A 5 -19.16 34.75 13.14
CA VAL A 5 -18.99 33.65 14.09
C VAL A 5 -19.30 32.30 13.42
N LEU A 6 -20.37 32.22 12.63
CA LEU A 6 -20.69 31.01 11.84
C LEU A 6 -19.58 30.67 10.83
N LEU A 7 -19.07 31.69 10.12
CA LEU A 7 -17.99 31.49 9.15
C LEU A 7 -16.71 30.98 9.82
N PHE A 8 -16.40 31.46 11.02
CA PHE A 8 -15.27 30.99 11.82
C PHE A 8 -15.41 29.52 12.23
N PHE A 9 -16.59 29.09 12.67
CA PHE A 9 -16.84 27.67 12.99
C PHE A 9 -16.70 26.77 11.77
N ILE A 10 -17.20 27.19 10.60
CA ILE A 10 -17.06 26.44 9.35
C ILE A 10 -15.57 26.28 8.96
N ILE A 11 -14.77 27.34 9.10
CA ILE A 11 -13.32 27.27 8.80
C ILE A 11 -12.61 26.30 9.76
N LEU A 12 -12.97 26.28 11.04
CA LEU A 12 -12.41 25.35 12.02
C LEU A 12 -12.75 23.89 11.69
N GLU A 13 -13.98 23.60 11.28
CA GLU A 13 -14.38 22.25 10.88
C GLU A 13 -13.61 21.78 9.64
N ILE A 14 -13.47 22.64 8.63
CA ILE A 14 -12.70 22.32 7.42
C ILE A 14 -11.22 22.07 7.77
N ALA A 15 -10.65 22.89 8.65
CA ALA A 15 -9.27 22.71 9.11
C ALA A 15 -9.08 21.39 9.86
N ALA A 16 -10.02 21.01 10.74
CA ALA A 16 -9.98 19.75 11.46
C ALA A 16 -10.09 18.53 10.52
N ILE A 17 -10.97 18.59 9.52
CA ILE A 17 -11.07 17.54 8.49
C ILE A 17 -9.76 17.44 7.70
N GLY A 18 -9.17 18.58 7.32
CA GLY A 18 -7.91 18.62 6.57
C GLY A 18 -6.74 18.03 7.37
N GLN A 19 -6.64 18.34 8.66
CA GLN A 19 -5.63 17.78 9.55
C GLN A 19 -5.78 16.26 9.69
N ASN A 20 -6.99 15.77 9.94
CA ASN A 20 -7.26 14.34 10.06
C ASN A 20 -6.88 13.58 8.76
N LEU A 21 -7.22 14.15 7.59
CA LEU A 21 -6.86 13.56 6.30
C LEU A 21 -5.34 13.52 6.08
N ALA A 22 -4.62 14.57 6.49
CA ALA A 22 -3.16 14.64 6.37
C ALA A 22 -2.47 13.61 7.28
N GLU A 23 -2.97 13.43 8.50
CA GLU A 23 -2.48 12.40 9.43
C GLU A 23 -2.74 10.98 8.90
N GLU A 24 -3.96 10.71 8.41
CA GLU A 24 -4.30 9.41 7.79
C GLU A 24 -3.39 9.10 6.60
N HIS A 25 -3.10 10.10 5.75
CA HIS A 25 -2.20 9.95 4.61
C HIS A 25 -0.74 9.74 5.05
N TYR A 26 -0.28 10.46 6.07
CA TYR A 26 1.07 10.30 6.60
C TYR A 26 1.30 8.91 7.19
N CYS A 27 0.33 8.39 7.95
CA CYS A 27 0.36 7.03 8.47
C CYS A 27 0.38 5.99 7.34
N PHE A 28 -0.47 6.17 6.32
CA PHE A 28 -0.46 5.33 5.12
C PHE A 28 0.91 5.31 4.44
N ASP A 29 1.45 6.48 4.12
CA ASP A 29 2.71 6.62 3.38
C ASP A 29 3.88 5.99 4.16
N THR A 30 3.93 6.21 5.47
CA THR A 30 4.96 5.64 6.34
C THR A 30 4.91 4.11 6.37
N ASN A 31 3.71 3.54 6.56
CA ASN A 31 3.52 2.09 6.62
C ASN A 31 3.77 1.44 5.27
N TYR A 32 3.29 2.06 4.18
CA TYR A 32 3.48 1.57 2.83
C TYR A 32 4.97 1.58 2.42
N LYS A 33 5.69 2.67 2.68
CA LYS A 33 7.14 2.76 2.43
C LYS A 33 7.91 1.71 3.20
N THR A 34 7.54 1.48 4.46
CA THR A 34 8.16 0.46 5.30
C THR A 34 7.91 -0.95 4.76
N MET A 35 6.66 -1.29 4.44
CA MET A 35 6.27 -2.56 3.82
C MET A 35 7.04 -2.81 2.52
N LYS A 36 7.06 -1.81 1.63
CA LYS A 36 7.78 -1.88 0.34
C LYS A 36 9.29 -2.03 0.55
N GLY A 37 9.83 -1.37 1.57
CA GLY A 37 11.22 -1.51 1.97
C GLY A 37 11.59 -2.94 2.42
N TYR A 38 10.72 -3.61 3.18
CA TYR A 38 10.91 -5.01 3.56
C TYR A 38 10.77 -5.94 2.35
N TYR A 39 9.78 -5.71 1.50
CA TYR A 39 9.60 -6.43 0.24
C TYR A 39 10.86 -6.40 -0.62
N HIS A 40 11.42 -5.20 -0.88
CA HIS A 40 12.66 -5.07 -1.67
C HIS A 40 13.90 -5.68 -1.04
N ARG A 41 13.88 -5.97 0.26
CA ARG A 41 14.98 -6.68 0.98
C ARG A 41 14.76 -8.18 1.04
N GLY A 42 13.68 -8.70 0.48
CA GLY A 42 13.32 -10.12 0.56
C GLY A 42 12.75 -10.53 1.93
N LEU A 43 12.45 -9.57 2.81
CA LEU A 43 11.92 -9.81 4.16
C LEU A 43 10.39 -9.86 4.12
N TYR A 44 9.84 -10.80 3.33
CA TYR A 44 8.41 -10.85 3.02
C TYR A 44 7.52 -11.09 4.24
N GLN A 45 7.96 -11.93 5.18
CA GLN A 45 7.25 -12.12 6.45
C GLN A 45 7.11 -10.79 7.22
N LYS A 46 8.18 -10.01 7.33
CA LYS A 46 8.12 -8.67 7.97
C LYS A 46 7.24 -7.71 7.19
N ALA A 47 7.23 -7.78 5.85
CA ALA A 47 6.35 -6.97 5.04
C ALA A 47 4.87 -7.25 5.35
N THR A 48 4.50 -8.51 5.65
CA THR A 48 3.10 -8.83 6.01
C THR A 48 2.60 -8.19 7.29
N GLU A 49 3.49 -7.87 8.24
CA GLU A 49 3.14 -7.20 9.50
C GLU A 49 2.51 -5.81 9.29
N TYR A 50 2.81 -5.17 8.15
CA TYR A 50 2.29 -3.85 7.80
C TYR A 50 0.99 -3.90 7.00
N VAL A 51 0.58 -5.08 6.50
CA VAL A 51 -0.63 -5.19 5.68
C VAL A 51 -1.89 -4.81 6.46
N ASP A 52 -1.98 -5.23 7.72
CA ASP A 52 -3.13 -4.90 8.58
C ASP A 52 -3.29 -3.40 8.80
N SER A 53 -2.18 -2.65 8.81
CA SER A 53 -2.19 -1.19 8.93
C SER A 53 -2.63 -0.47 7.64
N LEU A 54 -2.70 -1.18 6.52
CA LEU A 54 -3.05 -0.65 5.21
C LEU A 54 -4.45 -1.07 4.75
N LYS A 55 -4.93 -2.26 5.12
CA LYS A 55 -6.09 -2.92 4.48
C LYS A 55 -7.40 -2.12 4.40
N ASP A 56 -7.63 -1.21 5.36
CA ASP A 56 -8.84 -0.39 5.47
C ASP A 56 -8.58 1.10 5.19
N ASN A 57 -7.35 1.44 4.78
CA ASN A 57 -6.97 2.82 4.51
C ASN A 57 -7.50 3.29 3.13
N ARG A 58 -8.09 4.48 3.09
CA ARG A 58 -8.68 5.05 1.86
C ARG A 58 -7.69 5.25 0.71
N PHE A 59 -6.40 5.36 1.01
CA PHE A 59 -5.33 5.57 0.03
C PHE A 59 -4.84 4.25 -0.59
N VAL A 60 -5.31 3.08 -0.11
CA VAL A 60 -5.01 1.80 -0.75
C VAL A 60 -5.74 1.71 -2.08
N ASP A 61 -4.98 1.69 -3.17
CA ASP A 61 -5.49 1.50 -4.53
C ASP A 61 -5.07 0.13 -5.10
N LYS A 62 -5.36 -0.07 -6.38
CA LYS A 62 -5.12 -1.31 -7.11
C LYS A 62 -3.66 -1.80 -7.04
N HIS A 63 -2.70 -0.88 -7.02
CA HIS A 63 -1.27 -1.22 -7.02
C HIS A 63 -0.78 -1.65 -5.64
N GLU A 64 -1.29 -1.04 -4.57
CA GLU A 64 -1.01 -1.42 -3.18
C GLU A 64 -1.56 -2.82 -2.92
N LEU A 65 -2.81 -3.08 -3.32
CA LEU A 65 -3.45 -4.40 -3.21
C LEU A 65 -2.69 -5.46 -4.00
N TYR A 66 -2.24 -5.13 -5.21
CA TYR A 66 -1.40 -6.01 -6.02
C TYR A 66 -0.07 -6.33 -5.33
N LEU A 67 0.61 -5.33 -4.77
CA LEU A 67 1.86 -5.54 -4.04
C LEU A 67 1.65 -6.43 -2.80
N ILE A 68 0.56 -6.22 -2.05
CA ILE A 68 0.18 -7.05 -0.90
C ILE A 68 -0.04 -8.51 -1.34
N ALA A 69 -0.78 -8.73 -2.44
CA ALA A 69 -0.98 -10.07 -3.00
C ALA A 69 0.36 -10.73 -3.38
N ARG A 70 1.28 -9.97 -3.97
CA ARG A 70 2.63 -10.45 -4.30
C ARG A 70 3.44 -10.83 -3.07
N ILE A 71 3.39 -10.02 -2.01
CA ILE A 71 4.08 -10.33 -0.74
C ILE A 71 3.56 -11.65 -0.16
N TYR A 72 2.24 -11.85 -0.09
CA TYR A 72 1.67 -13.11 0.41
C TYR A 72 2.04 -14.31 -0.47
N SER A 73 2.13 -14.12 -1.78
CA SER A 73 2.57 -15.18 -2.69
C SER A 73 4.01 -15.61 -2.42
N LEU A 74 4.88 -14.66 -2.07
CA LEU A 74 6.27 -14.95 -1.72
C LEU A 74 6.42 -15.63 -0.35
N ASN A 75 5.39 -15.54 0.50
CA ASN A 75 5.28 -16.30 1.74
C ASN A 75 4.49 -17.63 1.60
N ASN A 76 4.05 -17.99 0.39
CA ASN A 76 3.18 -19.15 0.13
C ASN A 76 1.80 -19.10 0.81
N GLU A 77 1.30 -17.91 1.16
CA GLU A 77 -0.02 -17.72 1.79
C GLU A 77 -1.12 -17.51 0.72
N PHE A 78 -1.34 -18.52 -0.12
CA PHE A 78 -2.17 -18.41 -1.33
C PHE A 78 -3.63 -18.02 -1.10
N ASP A 79 -4.22 -18.41 0.03
CA ASP A 79 -5.58 -17.98 0.40
C ASP A 79 -5.68 -16.45 0.49
N LYS A 80 -4.65 -15.81 1.07
CA LYS A 80 -4.57 -14.36 1.17
C LYS A 80 -4.25 -13.71 -0.18
N VAL A 81 -3.43 -14.37 -1.01
CA VAL A 81 -3.16 -13.90 -2.39
C VAL A 81 -4.46 -13.69 -3.13
N LEU A 82 -5.35 -14.70 -3.13
CA LEU A 82 -6.61 -14.64 -3.84
C LEU A 82 -7.47 -13.46 -3.37
N ILE A 83 -7.60 -13.27 -2.05
CA ILE A 83 -8.38 -12.17 -1.46
C ILE A 83 -7.89 -10.80 -1.96
N TYR A 84 -6.59 -10.55 -1.91
CA TYR A 84 -6.03 -9.25 -2.29
C TYR A 84 -5.98 -9.05 -3.81
N LEU A 85 -5.75 -10.12 -4.57
CA LEU A 85 -5.76 -10.08 -6.03
C LEU A 85 -7.16 -9.78 -6.56
N GLU A 86 -8.21 -10.38 -5.98
CA GLU A 86 -9.60 -10.08 -6.33
C GLU A 86 -9.95 -8.61 -6.09
N LYS A 87 -9.52 -8.06 -4.94
CA LYS A 87 -9.71 -6.63 -4.64
C LYS A 87 -8.96 -5.75 -5.66
N ALA A 88 -7.73 -6.11 -6.01
CA ALA A 88 -6.91 -5.38 -6.98
C ALA A 88 -7.54 -5.41 -8.39
N VAL A 89 -8.07 -6.56 -8.82
CA VAL A 89 -8.78 -6.72 -10.10
C VAL A 89 -10.04 -5.88 -10.13
N LYS A 90 -10.83 -5.88 -9.04
CA LYS A 90 -12.02 -5.01 -8.93
C LYS A 90 -11.68 -3.52 -9.07
N LYS A 91 -10.47 -3.11 -8.70
CA LYS A 91 -9.95 -1.74 -8.89
C LYS A 91 -9.21 -1.53 -10.22
N GLY A 92 -9.15 -2.54 -11.10
CA GLY A 92 -8.63 -2.40 -12.46
C GLY A 92 -7.18 -2.81 -12.67
N ILE A 93 -6.64 -3.73 -11.86
CA ILE A 93 -5.43 -4.49 -12.25
C ILE A 93 -5.76 -5.40 -13.42
N THR A 94 -4.89 -5.40 -14.42
CA THR A 94 -5.01 -6.20 -15.64
C THR A 94 -4.40 -7.58 -15.48
N LYS A 95 -4.86 -8.53 -16.33
CA LYS A 95 -4.27 -9.87 -16.41
C LYS A 95 -2.75 -9.86 -16.62
N LYS A 96 -2.26 -8.97 -17.49
CA LYS A 96 -0.81 -8.83 -17.78
C LYS A 96 -0.01 -8.43 -16.53
N GLU A 97 -0.56 -7.54 -15.70
CA GLU A 97 0.07 -7.17 -14.42
C GLU A 97 0.09 -8.37 -13.45
N ILE A 98 -0.98 -9.18 -13.40
CA ILE A 98 -1.03 -10.42 -12.60
C ILE A 98 0.03 -11.41 -13.05
N GLU A 99 0.17 -11.64 -14.36
CA GLU A 99 1.16 -12.57 -14.91
C GLU A 99 2.60 -12.16 -14.55
N SER A 100 2.88 -10.86 -14.50
CA SER A 100 4.20 -10.34 -14.06
C SER A 100 4.53 -10.64 -12.59
N MET A 101 3.55 -11.06 -11.79
CA MET A 101 3.78 -11.53 -10.43
C MET A 101 4.55 -12.85 -10.41
N TYR A 102 4.34 -13.69 -11.41
CA TYR A 102 4.89 -15.03 -11.53
C TYR A 102 6.14 -15.10 -12.42
N ASP A 103 6.53 -13.98 -13.04
CA ASP A 103 7.81 -13.83 -13.75
C ASP A 103 8.97 -13.71 -12.74
N PHE A 104 9.35 -14.86 -12.17
CA PHE A 104 10.41 -14.95 -11.17
C PHE A 104 11.80 -14.61 -11.73
N ASP A 105 12.04 -14.83 -13.02
CA ASP A 105 13.34 -14.55 -13.63
C ASP A 105 13.58 -13.05 -13.78
N ASN A 106 12.56 -12.30 -14.17
CA ASN A 106 12.63 -10.85 -14.24
C ASN A 106 12.64 -10.21 -12.85
N PHE A 107 11.91 -10.81 -11.91
CA PHE A 107 11.94 -10.43 -10.49
C PHE A 107 13.33 -10.59 -9.88
N LYS A 108 13.97 -11.75 -10.04
CA LYS A 108 15.33 -12.02 -9.52
C LYS A 108 16.34 -11.00 -10.03
N LYS A 109 16.29 -10.65 -11.32
CA LYS A 109 17.19 -9.64 -11.93
C LYS A 109 17.07 -8.27 -11.27
N HIS A 110 15.84 -7.80 -11.04
CA HIS A 110 15.59 -6.52 -10.37
C HIS A 110 16.00 -6.56 -8.89
N HIS A 111 15.78 -7.69 -8.21
CA HIS A 111 16.14 -7.86 -6.80
C HIS A 111 17.65 -7.92 -6.58
N SER A 112 18.38 -8.63 -7.45
CA SER A 112 19.84 -8.65 -7.43
C SER A 112 20.42 -7.23 -7.60
N TYR A 113 19.84 -6.42 -8.47
CA TYR A 113 20.29 -5.03 -8.70
C TYR A 113 20.17 -4.16 -7.44
N VAL A 114 19.10 -4.34 -6.65
CA VAL A 114 18.92 -3.62 -5.38
C VAL A 114 19.93 -4.06 -4.33
N ILE A 115 20.25 -5.36 -4.24
CA ILE A 115 21.25 -5.88 -3.29
C ILE A 115 22.66 -5.38 -3.67
N PHE A 116 22.99 -5.35 -4.96
CA PHE A 116 24.32 -4.91 -5.42
C PHE A 116 24.53 -3.39 -5.32
N ASN A 117 23.49 -2.56 -5.40
CA ASN A 117 23.59 -1.11 -5.26
C ASN A 117 23.50 -0.60 -3.81
N LEU A 118 23.34 -1.50 -2.83
CA LEU A 118 23.37 -1.19 -1.40
C LEU A 118 24.74 -1.49 -0.74
N ASN A 119 25.69 -2.04 -1.51
CA ASN A 119 27.11 -2.16 -1.16
C ASN A 119 27.93 -1.06 -1.86
#